data_AF-A0A931M8U0-F1
#
_entry.id   AF-A0A931M8U0-F1
#
_cell.length_a   1.000
_cell.length_b   1.000
_cell.length_c   1.000
_cell.angle_alpha   90.00
_cell.angle_beta   90.00
_cell.angle_gamma   90.00
#
_symmetry.space_group_name_H-M   'P 1'
#
loop_
_entity.id
_entity.type
_entity.pdbx_description
1 polymer ?
#
loop_
_entity_poly.entity_id
_entity_poly.type
_entity_poly.pdbx_seq_one_letter_code
_entity_poly.pdbx_strand_id
1 'polypeptide(L)'
;IGEPNYIRHYNHIGFQIYNIHPKMMETMDKLRFDCFRVGKVKEHIEEMEPVIRNSNLVTIDIAAIANAYAPATDISPNGFTGEEICTLTKYAGMSHNVNTLGIYGYLPEKDTNDLTAKQIAHMLWYFADGKQICKNEVQMENRDDFNEYHTALAEIETVFLQSKRTGRWWMQMPDKKFIACSYTDYVMASNNEIPERWLRAQERS
;
A
#
# COMPACT_ATOMS: atom_id res chain seq x y z
N ILE A 1 -27.45 12.13 14.71
CA ILE A 1 -27.34 11.66 13.31
C ILE A 1 -25.96 12.11 12.85
N GLY A 2 -24.96 11.23 12.94
CA GLY A 2 -23.60 11.56 12.51
C GLY A 2 -23.56 11.62 10.99
N GLU A 3 -22.93 12.64 10.43
CA GLU A 3 -22.74 12.76 8.99
C GLU A 3 -22.07 11.48 8.43
N PRO A 4 -22.47 11.02 7.23
CA PRO A 4 -21.89 9.83 6.64
C PRO A 4 -20.40 10.06 6.38
N ASN A 5 -19.56 9.17 6.91
CA ASN A 5 -18.14 9.19 6.62
C ASN A 5 -17.94 8.78 5.15
N TYR A 6 -17.53 9.72 4.31
CA TYR A 6 -17.28 9.47 2.88
C TYR A 6 -16.00 8.67 2.63
N ILE A 7 -15.14 8.52 3.64
CA ILE A 7 -13.93 7.70 3.58
C ILE A 7 -14.29 6.29 4.05
N ARG A 8 -14.43 5.38 3.08
CA ARG A 8 -14.70 3.95 3.36
C ARG A 8 -13.44 3.19 3.77
N HIS A 9 -12.27 3.60 3.28
CA HIS A 9 -10.99 2.93 3.50
C HIS A 9 -9.90 3.97 3.76
N TYR A 10 -9.14 3.79 4.85
CA TYR A 10 -7.91 4.54 5.10
C TYR A 10 -6.77 3.60 5.50
N ASN A 11 -5.60 3.81 4.89
CA ASN A 11 -4.36 3.12 5.18
C ASN A 11 -3.34 4.11 5.73
N HIS A 12 -2.82 3.87 6.93
CA HIS A 12 -1.74 4.65 7.54
C HIS A 12 -0.44 3.85 7.52
N ILE A 13 0.52 4.27 6.70
CA ILE A 13 1.76 3.52 6.45
C ILE A 13 2.96 4.35 6.94
N GLY A 14 3.92 3.69 7.61
CA GLY A 14 5.21 4.29 7.93
C GLY A 14 5.26 5.08 9.23
N PHE A 15 4.32 4.86 10.14
CA PHE A 15 4.29 5.61 11.38
C PHE A 15 5.23 5.04 12.46
N GLN A 16 5.60 5.91 13.40
CA GLN A 16 6.46 5.60 14.55
C GLN A 16 5.63 5.72 15.84
N ILE A 17 5.48 4.62 16.60
CA ILE A 17 4.56 4.55 17.75
C ILE A 17 4.85 5.63 18.80
N TYR A 18 6.13 5.89 19.08
CA TYR A 18 6.54 6.85 20.11
C TYR A 18 6.19 8.30 19.77
N ASN A 19 5.81 8.58 18.51
CA ASN A 19 5.32 9.88 18.06
C ASN A 19 3.78 9.95 17.99
N ILE A 20 3.07 8.90 18.41
CA ILE A 20 1.61 8.83 18.35
C ILE A 20 1.00 8.81 19.75
N HIS A 21 0.02 9.70 19.97
CA HIS A 21 -0.79 9.67 21.17
C HIS A 21 -1.63 8.37 21.23
N PRO A 22 -1.65 7.60 22.34
CA PRO A 22 -2.33 6.30 22.41
C PRO A 22 -3.79 6.31 21.94
N LYS A 23 -4.54 7.38 22.30
CA LYS A 23 -5.92 7.62 21.86
C LYS A 23 -6.11 7.64 20.33
N MET A 24 -5.09 8.03 19.57
CA MET A 24 -5.11 8.00 18.10
C MET A 24 -5.13 6.56 17.59
N MET A 25 -4.33 5.67 18.19
CA MET A 25 -4.33 4.24 17.83
C MET A 25 -5.68 3.59 18.13
N GLU A 26 -6.28 3.90 19.28
CA GLU A 26 -7.64 3.43 19.59
C GLU A 26 -8.68 3.95 18.59
N THR A 27 -8.50 5.17 18.10
CA THR A 27 -9.41 5.78 17.12
C THR A 27 -9.23 5.12 15.75
N MET A 28 -7.99 4.87 15.32
CA MET A 28 -7.69 4.16 14.08
C MET A 28 -8.28 2.74 14.08
N ASP A 29 -8.18 2.04 15.21
CA ASP A 29 -8.77 0.70 15.38
C ASP A 29 -10.31 0.74 15.34
N LYS A 30 -10.93 1.69 16.06
CA LYS A 30 -12.40 1.90 16.02
C LYS A 30 -12.93 2.24 14.64
N LEU A 31 -12.16 2.98 13.85
CA LEU A 31 -12.50 3.33 12.45
C LEU A 31 -12.12 2.21 11.46
N ARG A 32 -11.55 1.09 11.95
CA ARG A 32 -11.10 -0.07 11.15
C ARG A 32 -10.10 0.30 10.07
N PHE A 33 -9.21 1.24 10.40
CA PHE A 33 -8.16 1.72 9.52
C PHE A 33 -6.93 0.82 9.57
N ASP A 34 -6.34 0.58 8.41
CA ASP A 34 -5.18 -0.29 8.29
C ASP A 34 -3.92 0.48 8.66
N CYS A 35 -3.25 0.10 9.74
CA CYS A 35 -2.09 0.82 10.26
C CYS A 35 -0.81 -0.03 10.22
N PHE A 36 0.22 0.44 9.53
CA PHE A 36 1.49 -0.24 9.34
C PHE A 36 2.66 0.60 9.88
N ARG A 37 3.30 0.11 10.93
CA ARG A 37 4.47 0.75 11.53
C ARG A 37 5.66 0.70 10.58
N VAL A 38 6.50 1.75 10.59
CA VAL A 38 7.66 1.84 9.69
C VAL A 38 8.55 0.59 9.72
N GLY A 39 8.84 0.04 10.91
CA GLY A 39 9.67 -1.17 11.03
C GLY A 39 9.08 -2.39 10.30
N LYS A 40 7.78 -2.64 10.47
CA LYS A 40 7.08 -3.76 9.80
C LYS A 40 7.04 -3.57 8.28
N VAL A 41 6.90 -2.33 7.81
CA VAL A 41 6.94 -2.01 6.38
C VAL A 41 8.35 -2.22 5.81
N LYS A 42 9.40 -1.87 6.55
CA LYS A 42 10.78 -2.06 6.09
C LYS A 42 11.18 -3.53 6.01
N GLU A 43 10.68 -4.36 6.91
CA GLU A 43 10.93 -5.82 6.89
C GLU A 43 10.31 -6.50 5.66
N HIS A 44 9.10 -6.09 5.28
CA HIS A 44 8.32 -6.71 4.20
C HIS A 44 7.60 -5.64 3.37
N ILE A 45 8.37 -4.87 2.59
CA ILE A 45 7.85 -3.69 1.87
C ILE A 45 6.87 -4.08 0.76
N GLU A 46 7.05 -5.26 0.18
CA GLU A 46 6.18 -5.88 -0.83
C GLU A 46 4.74 -6.07 -0.33
N GLU A 47 4.53 -6.26 0.97
CA GLU A 47 3.18 -6.39 1.54
C GLU A 47 2.38 -5.08 1.45
N MET A 48 3.04 -3.95 1.20
CA MET A 48 2.38 -2.67 0.94
C MET A 48 1.89 -2.52 -0.50
N GLU A 49 2.39 -3.31 -1.47
CA GLU A 49 1.91 -3.23 -2.86
C GLU A 49 0.39 -3.42 -2.93
N PRO A 50 -0.21 -4.48 -2.36
CA PRO A 50 -1.64 -4.70 -2.51
C PRO A 50 -2.47 -3.71 -1.65
N VAL A 51 -1.88 -3.15 -0.59
CA VAL A 51 -2.48 -2.07 0.22
C VAL A 51 -2.60 -0.79 -0.60
N ILE A 52 -1.51 -0.38 -1.24
CA ILE A 52 -1.44 0.81 -2.09
C ILE A 52 -2.26 0.60 -3.37
N ARG A 53 -2.23 -0.59 -3.97
CA ARG A 53 -2.98 -0.94 -5.18
C ARG A 53 -4.48 -0.75 -5.03
N ASN A 54 -5.03 -1.03 -3.85
CA ASN A 54 -6.47 -0.85 -3.57
C ASN A 54 -6.85 0.60 -3.23
N SER A 55 -5.90 1.53 -3.15
CA SER A 55 -6.17 2.94 -2.81
C SER A 55 -6.49 3.77 -4.06
N ASN A 56 -7.36 4.78 -3.92
CA ASN A 56 -7.63 5.76 -5.00
C ASN A 56 -6.74 7.00 -4.92
N LEU A 57 -6.45 7.43 -3.69
CA LEU A 57 -5.61 8.56 -3.36
C LEU A 57 -4.44 8.06 -2.50
N VAL A 58 -3.22 8.42 -2.90
CA VAL A 58 -2.01 8.19 -2.11
C VAL A 58 -1.42 9.55 -1.74
N THR A 59 -1.17 9.77 -0.45
CA THR A 59 -0.53 10.99 0.04
C THR A 59 0.72 10.62 0.80
N ILE A 60 1.84 11.27 0.49
CA ILE A 60 3.12 11.06 1.12
C ILE A 60 3.53 12.35 1.82
N ASP A 61 3.74 12.28 3.13
CA ASP A 61 4.36 13.35 3.89
C ASP A 61 5.88 13.12 3.92
N ILE A 62 6.66 14.15 3.58
CA ILE A 62 8.13 14.10 3.60
C ILE A 62 8.67 13.72 5.00
N ALA A 63 7.93 14.00 6.07
CA ALA A 63 8.24 13.57 7.43
C ALA A 63 8.37 12.04 7.61
N ALA A 64 7.81 11.23 6.69
CA ALA A 64 7.95 9.78 6.73
C ALA A 64 9.34 9.29 6.28
N ILE A 65 10.12 10.16 5.61
CA ILE A 65 11.45 9.85 5.10
C ILE A 65 12.47 10.21 6.19
N ALA A 66 13.47 9.36 6.40
CA ALA A 66 14.56 9.66 7.32
C ALA A 66 15.29 10.94 6.88
N ASN A 67 15.61 11.82 7.83
CA ASN A 67 16.27 13.11 7.58
C ASN A 67 17.49 13.00 6.65
N ALA A 68 18.27 11.90 6.76
CA ALA A 68 19.42 11.64 5.89
C ALA A 68 19.11 11.61 4.38
N TYR A 69 17.86 11.34 3.99
CA TYR A 69 17.40 11.28 2.60
C TYR A 69 16.42 12.40 2.23
N ALA A 70 15.93 13.15 3.22
CA ALA A 70 15.06 14.31 3.02
C ALA A 70 15.37 15.38 4.09
N PRO A 71 16.49 16.12 3.97
CA PRO A 71 16.95 17.03 5.03
C PRO A 71 16.04 18.25 5.26
N ALA A 72 15.13 18.57 4.33
CA ALA A 72 14.14 19.63 4.51
C ALA A 72 13.10 19.38 5.63
N THR A 73 13.08 18.18 6.23
CA THR A 73 12.31 17.88 7.44
C THR A 73 13.23 17.65 8.64
N ASP A 74 12.94 18.33 9.76
CA ASP A 74 13.67 18.26 11.03
C ASP A 74 12.96 17.40 12.10
N ILE A 75 11.96 16.60 11.70
CA ILE A 75 11.07 15.87 12.63
C ILE A 75 11.76 14.64 13.24
N SER A 76 12.41 13.80 12.43
CA SER A 76 12.99 12.53 12.90
C SER A 76 14.21 12.14 12.08
N PRO A 77 15.30 11.65 12.72
CA PRO A 77 16.42 11.06 11.99
C PRO A 77 16.04 9.72 11.34
N ASN A 78 14.98 9.07 11.82
CA ASN A 78 14.55 7.74 11.41
C ASN A 78 13.29 7.81 10.55
N GLY A 79 13.20 6.93 9.56
CA GLY A 79 12.09 6.86 8.62
C GLY A 79 12.42 5.89 7.49
N PHE A 80 11.70 6.03 6.39
CA PHE A 80 12.03 5.35 5.15
C PHE A 80 13.33 5.88 4.56
N THR A 81 14.11 4.99 3.93
CA THR A 81 15.22 5.40 3.07
C THR A 81 14.69 6.00 1.76
N GLY A 82 15.56 6.66 1.00
CA GLY A 82 15.20 7.17 -0.33
C GLY A 82 14.73 6.06 -1.28
N GLU A 83 15.28 4.85 -1.18
CA GLU A 83 14.91 3.69 -2.01
C GLU A 83 13.56 3.10 -1.60
N GLU A 84 13.30 3.00 -0.30
CA GLU A 84 12.04 2.47 0.25
C GLU A 84 10.85 3.35 -0.15
N ILE A 85 10.99 4.68 0.00
CA ILE A 85 9.90 5.60 -0.36
C ILE A 85 9.67 5.64 -1.88
N CYS A 86 10.73 5.51 -2.69
CA CYS A 86 10.63 5.35 -4.13
C CYS A 86 9.90 4.05 -4.51
N THR A 87 10.17 2.95 -3.81
CA THR A 87 9.49 1.66 -4.00
C THR A 87 7.99 1.77 -3.71
N LEU A 88 7.61 2.38 -2.57
CA LEU A 88 6.21 2.63 -2.24
C LEU A 88 5.53 3.54 -3.29
N THR A 89 6.24 4.56 -3.75
CA THR A 89 5.74 5.47 -4.79
C THR A 89 5.57 4.76 -6.14
N LYS A 90 6.46 3.84 -6.48
CA LYS A 90 6.33 2.97 -7.66
C LYS A 90 5.08 2.10 -7.58
N TYR A 91 4.79 1.50 -6.41
CA TYR A 91 3.55 0.73 -6.21
C TYR A 91 2.30 1.58 -6.45
N ALA A 92 2.30 2.85 -6.03
CA ALA A 92 1.22 3.78 -6.34
C ALA A 92 1.08 3.99 -7.86
N GLY A 93 2.21 4.10 -8.58
CA GLY A 93 2.23 4.17 -10.04
C GLY A 93 1.67 2.92 -10.72
N MET A 94 1.98 1.73 -10.19
CA MET A 94 1.56 0.42 -10.71
C MET A 94 0.06 0.13 -10.56
N SER A 95 -0.65 0.94 -9.78
CA SER A 95 -2.09 0.76 -9.55
C SER A 95 -2.94 1.41 -10.65
N HIS A 96 -3.96 0.67 -11.10
CA HIS A 96 -5.05 1.20 -11.93
C HIS A 96 -6.04 2.06 -11.12
N ASN A 97 -6.12 1.82 -9.80
CA ASN A 97 -7.08 2.51 -8.93
C ASN A 97 -6.56 3.87 -8.46
N VAL A 98 -5.24 3.99 -8.29
CA VAL A 98 -4.59 5.24 -7.88
C VAL A 98 -4.69 6.25 -9.01
N ASN A 99 -5.56 7.25 -8.81
CA ASN A 99 -5.79 8.35 -9.74
C ASN A 99 -5.11 9.64 -9.27
N THR A 100 -4.76 9.74 -7.99
CA THR A 100 -4.15 10.93 -7.40
C THR A 100 -2.98 10.54 -6.48
N LEU A 101 -1.84 11.18 -6.70
CA LEU A 101 -0.67 11.15 -5.82
C LEU A 101 -0.42 12.57 -5.31
N GLY A 102 -0.32 12.75 -4.00
CA GLY A 102 0.08 14.02 -3.38
C GLY A 102 1.35 13.85 -2.55
N ILE A 103 2.28 14.79 -2.67
CA ILE A 103 3.51 14.86 -1.86
C ILE A 103 3.45 16.17 -1.08
N TYR A 104 3.56 16.09 0.25
CA TYR A 104 3.31 17.20 1.17
C TYR A 104 4.42 17.32 2.21
N GLY A 105 4.49 18.47 2.90
CA GLY A 105 5.49 18.71 3.94
C GLY A 105 6.86 19.10 3.42
N TYR A 106 6.99 19.41 2.11
CA TYR A 106 8.21 19.96 1.56
C TYR A 106 8.35 21.46 1.89
N LEU A 107 9.46 21.83 2.50
CA LEU A 107 9.81 23.20 2.89
C LEU A 107 11.08 23.63 2.15
N PRO A 108 10.97 24.33 0.99
CA PRO A 108 12.13 24.71 0.17
C PRO A 108 13.18 25.52 0.93
N GLU A 109 12.75 26.36 1.88
CA GLU A 109 13.63 27.18 2.71
C GLU A 109 14.54 26.37 3.65
N LYS A 110 14.19 25.11 3.93
CA LYS A 110 14.98 24.19 4.74
C LYS A 110 15.81 23.21 3.90
N ASP A 111 15.65 23.19 2.57
CA ASP A 111 16.26 22.19 1.70
C ASP A 111 17.68 22.59 1.25
N THR A 112 18.65 22.36 2.12
CA THR A 112 20.05 22.66 1.79
C THR A 112 20.54 21.73 0.68
N ASN A 113 21.03 22.31 -0.43
CA ASN A 113 21.51 21.61 -1.64
C ASN A 113 20.42 20.89 -2.48
N ASP A 114 19.15 21.23 -2.28
CA ASP A 114 18.00 20.70 -3.03
C ASP A 114 17.89 19.17 -2.95
N LEU A 115 18.32 18.57 -1.84
CA LEU A 115 18.38 17.12 -1.69
C LEU A 115 16.99 16.52 -1.52
N THR A 116 16.12 17.17 -0.73
CA THR A 116 14.72 16.75 -0.62
C THR A 116 13.99 16.93 -1.95
N ALA A 117 14.23 18.03 -2.68
CA ALA A 117 13.67 18.23 -4.02
C ALA A 117 14.07 17.12 -5.00
N LYS A 118 15.35 16.72 -5.00
CA LYS A 118 15.84 15.59 -5.81
C LYS A 118 15.19 14.27 -5.40
N GLN A 119 15.03 14.02 -4.10
CA GLN A 119 14.34 12.84 -3.60
C GLN A 119 12.86 12.80 -4.07
N ILE A 120 12.16 13.94 -4.01
CA ILE A 120 10.80 14.07 -4.55
C ILE A 120 10.78 13.80 -6.06
N ALA A 121 11.76 14.33 -6.81
CA ALA A 121 11.87 14.06 -8.24
C ALA A 121 12.08 12.57 -8.55
N HIS A 122 12.91 11.87 -7.76
CA HIS A 122 13.06 10.42 -7.87
C HIS A 122 11.75 9.68 -7.60
N MET A 123 11.02 10.05 -6.55
CA MET A 123 9.70 9.47 -6.24
C MET A 123 8.73 9.63 -7.42
N LEU A 124 8.66 10.84 -8.01
CA LEU A 124 7.81 11.11 -9.18
C LEU A 124 8.26 10.31 -10.42
N TRP A 125 9.57 10.15 -10.62
CA TRP A 125 10.09 9.31 -11.69
C TRP A 125 9.67 7.84 -11.51
N TYR A 126 9.79 7.30 -10.30
CA TYR A 126 9.35 5.94 -9.99
C TYR A 126 7.83 5.77 -10.06
N PHE A 127 7.06 6.80 -9.77
CA PHE A 127 5.61 6.81 -10.04
C PHE A 127 5.33 6.65 -11.54
N ALA A 128 6.03 7.42 -12.38
CA ALA A 128 5.87 7.35 -13.83
C ALA A 128 6.31 5.98 -14.39
N ASP A 129 7.42 5.43 -13.90
CA ASP A 129 7.87 4.07 -14.21
C ASP A 129 6.82 3.03 -13.81
N GLY A 130 6.24 3.15 -12.60
CA GLY A 130 5.13 2.33 -12.16
C GLY A 130 3.91 2.42 -13.07
N LYS A 131 3.57 3.61 -13.58
CA LYS A 131 2.47 3.79 -14.54
C LYS A 131 2.75 3.10 -15.88
N GLN A 132 4.01 2.99 -16.30
CA GLN A 132 4.37 2.21 -17.48
C GLN A 132 4.13 0.70 -17.26
N ILE A 133 4.43 0.18 -16.07
CA ILE A 133 4.11 -1.21 -15.69
C ILE A 133 2.59 -1.42 -15.65
N CYS A 134 1.84 -0.48 -15.08
CA CYS A 134 0.38 -0.52 -15.03
C CYS A 134 -0.26 -0.68 -16.42
N LYS A 135 0.24 0.02 -17.44
CA LYS A 135 -0.25 -0.13 -18.83
C LYS A 135 -0.02 -1.53 -19.41
N ASN A 136 0.94 -2.26 -18.88
CA ASN A 136 1.29 -3.62 -19.28
C ASN A 136 0.64 -4.69 -18.40
N GLU A 137 -0.26 -4.32 -17.49
CA GLU A 137 -0.97 -5.31 -16.68
C GLU A 137 -1.99 -6.08 -17.52
N VAL A 138 -2.23 -7.32 -17.09
CA VAL A 138 -3.25 -8.21 -17.67
C VAL A 138 -4.65 -7.76 -17.26
N GLN A 139 -5.59 -7.84 -18.20
CA GLN A 139 -7.00 -7.61 -17.90
C GLN A 139 -7.58 -8.87 -17.23
N MET A 140 -8.41 -8.70 -16.21
CA MET A 140 -8.97 -9.81 -15.41
C MET A 140 -9.82 -10.78 -16.24
N GLU A 141 -10.32 -10.31 -17.38
CA GLU A 141 -11.11 -11.08 -18.34
C GLU A 141 -10.25 -12.10 -19.11
N ASN A 142 -8.95 -11.84 -19.27
CA ASN A 142 -8.01 -12.74 -19.96
C ASN A 142 -7.43 -13.78 -18.99
N ARG A 143 -8.22 -14.81 -18.65
CA ARG A 143 -7.77 -15.87 -17.71
C ARG A 143 -6.52 -16.62 -18.15
N ASP A 144 -6.27 -16.72 -19.45
CA ASP A 144 -5.07 -17.36 -20.00
C ASP A 144 -3.77 -16.66 -19.58
N ASP A 145 -3.84 -15.37 -19.23
CA ASP A 145 -2.69 -14.59 -18.75
C ASP A 145 -2.41 -14.78 -17.25
N PHE A 146 -3.20 -15.61 -16.55
CA PHE A 146 -3.05 -15.90 -15.13
C PHE A 146 -2.69 -17.36 -14.86
N ASN A 147 -1.97 -17.57 -13.76
CA ASN A 147 -1.96 -18.85 -13.07
C ASN A 147 -3.12 -18.85 -12.07
N GLU A 148 -3.99 -19.85 -12.13
CA GLU A 148 -5.12 -20.00 -11.22
C GLU A 148 -4.82 -21.05 -10.15
N TYR A 149 -5.08 -20.71 -8.90
CA TYR A 149 -4.90 -21.59 -7.75
C TYR A 149 -6.22 -21.68 -6.98
N HIS A 150 -6.73 -22.90 -6.83
CA HIS A 150 -7.96 -23.17 -6.08
C HIS A 150 -7.60 -23.62 -4.67
N THR A 151 -8.12 -22.94 -3.67
CA THR A 151 -7.98 -23.31 -2.26
C THR A 151 -9.35 -23.20 -1.56
N ALA A 152 -9.48 -23.84 -0.40
CA ALA A 152 -10.66 -23.72 0.45
C ALA A 152 -10.30 -22.92 1.69
N LEU A 153 -10.81 -21.70 1.79
CA LEU A 153 -10.58 -20.83 2.94
C LEU A 153 -11.78 -20.92 3.87
N ALA A 154 -11.62 -21.54 5.05
CA ALA A 154 -12.72 -21.77 5.98
C ALA A 154 -13.96 -22.39 5.31
N GLU A 155 -13.75 -23.45 4.52
CA GLU A 155 -14.79 -24.15 3.74
C GLU A 155 -15.40 -23.33 2.58
N ILE A 156 -14.90 -22.13 2.31
CA ILE A 156 -15.27 -21.32 1.15
C ILE A 156 -14.25 -21.53 0.03
N GLU A 157 -14.69 -22.11 -1.08
CA GLU A 157 -13.87 -22.20 -2.30
C GLU A 157 -13.44 -20.79 -2.75
N THR A 158 -12.13 -20.58 -2.74
CA THR A 158 -11.47 -19.31 -3.04
C THR A 158 -10.46 -19.53 -4.15
N VAL A 159 -10.54 -18.67 -5.18
CA VAL A 159 -9.58 -18.69 -6.30
C VAL A 159 -8.57 -17.57 -6.10
N PHE A 160 -7.29 -17.93 -6.19
CA PHE A 160 -6.19 -16.99 -6.29
C PHE A 160 -5.71 -16.92 -7.73
N LEU A 161 -5.44 -15.71 -8.20
CA LEU A 161 -4.87 -15.44 -9.51
C LEU A 161 -3.51 -14.79 -9.37
N GLN A 162 -2.53 -15.29 -10.11
CA GLN A 162 -1.23 -14.65 -10.28
C GLN A 162 -1.04 -14.25 -11.74
N SER A 163 -0.76 -12.97 -11.98
CA SER A 163 -0.41 -12.46 -13.31
C SER A 163 0.89 -13.09 -13.80
N LYS A 164 0.87 -13.78 -14.96
CA LYS A 164 2.09 -14.34 -15.58
C LYS A 164 3.05 -13.24 -16.04
N ARG A 165 2.55 -12.02 -16.26
CA ARG A 165 3.35 -10.87 -16.74
C ARG A 165 4.04 -10.11 -15.62
N THR A 166 3.35 -9.90 -14.51
CA THR A 166 3.84 -9.01 -13.43
C THR A 166 4.07 -9.72 -12.11
N GLY A 167 3.64 -10.98 -11.98
CA GLY A 167 3.73 -11.75 -10.73
C GLY A 167 2.79 -11.26 -9.63
N ARG A 168 1.94 -10.25 -9.89
CA ARG A 168 0.99 -9.71 -8.92
C ARG A 168 -0.14 -10.68 -8.64
N TRP A 169 -0.70 -10.59 -7.44
CA TRP A 169 -1.70 -11.53 -6.94
C TRP A 169 -3.06 -10.88 -6.68
N TRP A 170 -4.10 -11.68 -6.88
CA TRP A 170 -5.48 -11.36 -6.53
C TRP A 170 -6.13 -12.57 -5.87
N MET A 171 -7.05 -12.30 -4.93
CA MET A 171 -7.88 -13.32 -4.31
C MET A 171 -9.35 -13.03 -4.58
N GLN A 172 -10.12 -14.08 -4.79
CA GLN A 172 -11.57 -14.00 -4.98
C GLN A 172 -12.29 -13.88 -3.63
N MET A 173 -13.18 -12.89 -3.52
CA MET A 173 -14.08 -12.73 -2.39
C MET A 173 -15.37 -13.56 -2.60
N PRO A 174 -16.17 -13.81 -1.55
CA PRO A 174 -17.43 -14.55 -1.67
C PRO A 174 -18.41 -13.97 -2.69
N ASP A 175 -18.38 -12.64 -2.90
CA ASP A 175 -19.17 -11.93 -3.92
C ASP A 175 -18.63 -12.06 -5.35
N LYS A 176 -17.64 -12.94 -5.56
CA LYS A 176 -16.93 -13.22 -6.81
C LYS A 176 -16.05 -12.09 -7.33
N LYS A 177 -15.92 -10.97 -6.61
CA LYS A 177 -14.96 -9.91 -6.97
C LYS A 177 -13.54 -10.33 -6.60
N PHE A 178 -12.58 -9.83 -7.38
CA PHE A 178 -11.16 -10.02 -7.09
C PHE A 178 -10.59 -8.79 -6.40
N ILE A 179 -9.86 -9.00 -5.32
CA ILE A 179 -9.13 -7.95 -4.62
C ILE A 179 -7.64 -8.23 -4.65
N ALA A 180 -6.84 -7.17 -4.64
CA ALA A 180 -5.39 -7.26 -4.57
C ALA A 180 -4.96 -7.99 -3.29
N CYS A 181 -4.08 -8.99 -3.41
CA CYS A 181 -3.46 -9.71 -2.30
C CYS A 181 -1.96 -9.90 -2.55
N SER A 182 -1.23 -10.41 -1.56
CA SER A 182 0.17 -10.83 -1.69
C SER A 182 0.28 -12.34 -1.90
N TYR A 183 1.49 -12.81 -2.23
CA TYR A 183 1.80 -14.24 -2.22
C TYR A 183 1.69 -14.82 -0.81
N THR A 184 2.05 -14.05 0.21
CA THR A 184 1.91 -14.43 1.63
C THR A 184 0.46 -14.76 1.96
N ASP A 185 -0.50 -13.96 1.48
CA ASP A 185 -1.94 -14.23 1.65
C ASP A 185 -2.33 -15.62 1.06
N TYR A 186 -1.79 -15.98 -0.11
CA TYR A 186 -2.00 -17.30 -0.71
C TYR A 186 -1.39 -18.44 0.12
N VAL A 187 -0.16 -18.26 0.62
CA VAL A 187 0.51 -19.26 1.46
C VAL A 187 -0.25 -19.48 2.76
N MET A 188 -0.70 -18.41 3.42
CA MET A 188 -1.53 -18.51 4.63
C MET A 188 -2.82 -19.28 4.36
N ALA A 189 -3.55 -18.91 3.28
CA ALA A 189 -4.78 -19.59 2.90
C ALA A 189 -4.55 -21.08 2.59
N SER A 190 -3.41 -21.42 1.97
CA SER A 190 -3.04 -22.81 1.68
C SER A 190 -2.73 -23.63 2.95
N ASN A 191 -2.39 -22.96 4.05
CA ASN A 191 -2.17 -23.55 5.36
C ASN A 191 -3.44 -23.54 6.25
N ASN A 192 -4.62 -23.31 5.67
CA ASN A 192 -5.91 -23.15 6.36
C ASN A 192 -5.97 -21.94 7.32
N GLU A 193 -5.11 -20.93 7.13
CA GLU A 193 -5.17 -19.68 7.88
C GLU A 193 -5.87 -18.61 7.04
N ILE A 194 -6.81 -17.87 7.65
CA ILE A 194 -7.54 -16.80 6.96
C ILE A 194 -6.66 -15.54 6.91
N PRO A 195 -6.27 -15.04 5.71
CA PRO A 195 -5.50 -13.81 5.62
C PRO A 195 -6.27 -12.62 6.20
N GLU A 196 -5.59 -11.79 6.97
CA GLU A 196 -6.19 -10.60 7.58
C GLU A 196 -6.81 -9.66 6.53
N ARG A 197 -6.18 -9.56 5.35
CA ARG A 197 -6.69 -8.77 4.23
C ARG A 197 -8.04 -9.27 3.72
N TRP A 198 -8.27 -10.58 3.74
CA TRP A 198 -9.55 -11.19 3.35
C TRP A 198 -10.63 -10.86 4.39
N LEU A 199 -10.35 -11.03 5.68
CA LEU A 199 -11.27 -10.69 6.77
C LEU A 199 -11.68 -9.22 6.70
N ARG A 200 -10.70 -8.31 6.57
CA ARG A 200 -10.94 -6.88 6.48
C ARG A 200 -11.77 -6.51 5.24
N ALA A 201 -11.54 -7.15 4.10
CA ALA A 201 -12.33 -6.90 2.90
C ALA A 201 -13.79 -7.37 3.05
N GLN A 202 -14.01 -8.50 3.73
CA GLN A 202 -15.35 -9.02 3.99
C GLN A 202 -16.12 -8.12 4.97
N GLU A 203 -15.48 -7.65 6.05
CA GLU A 203 -16.10 -6.75 7.03
C GLU A 203 -16.49 -5.38 6.45
N ARG A 204 -15.90 -5.01 5.31
CA ARG A 204 -16.12 -3.74 4.61
C ARG A 204 -17.13 -3.84 3.47
N SER A 205 -17.57 -5.04 3.13
CA SER A 205 -18.51 -5.32 2.02
C SER A 205 -19.97 -5.09 2.39
#